data_AF-A0A8J7NW73-F1
#
_entry.id   AF-A0A8J7NW73-F1
#
_cell.length_a   1.000
_cell.length_b   1.000
_cell.length_c   1.000
_cell.angle_alpha   90.00
_cell.angle_beta   90.00
_cell.angle_gamma   90.00
#
_symmetry.space_group_name_H-M   'P 1'
#
loop_
_entity.id
_entity.type
_entity.pdbx_description
1 polymer ?
#
loop_
_entity_poly.entity_id
_entity_poly.type
_entity_poly.pdbx_seq_one_letter_code
_entity_poly.pdbx_strand_id
1 'polypeptide(L)' 'MWLMTYVGAVFNGITLLIMADILVFSVPVFYEKYQSQIDHYVGIVRDQVKATVSKVQEKLPGAAKRKAE' A
#
# COMPACT_ATOMS: atom_id res chain seq x y z
N MET A 1 27.47 4.02 4.97
CA MET A 1 27.71 5.23 4.16
C MET A 1 26.89 5.28 2.87
N TRP A 2 26.62 4.17 2.18
CA TRP A 2 25.86 4.15 0.91
C TRP A 2 24.33 4.25 1.04
N LEU A 3 23.74 3.62 2.08
CA LEU A 3 22.29 3.61 2.24
C LEU A 3 21.76 5.01 2.60
N MET A 4 22.45 5.73 3.47
CA MET A 4 22.04 7.06 3.93
C MET A 4 22.14 8.12 2.81
N THR A 5 23.14 8.02 1.94
CA THR A 5 23.26 8.88 0.76
C THR A 5 22.26 8.52 -0.32
N TYR A 6 21.95 7.24 -0.52
CA TYR A 6 20.89 6.81 -1.42
C TYR A 6 19.51 7.28 -0.95
N VAL A 7 19.21 7.12 0.34
CA VAL A 7 18.00 7.64 0.97
C VAL A 7 17.93 9.17 0.80
N GLY A 8 19.02 9.90 1.05
CA GLY A 8 19.10 11.34 0.78
C GLY A 8 18.92 11.72 -0.70
N ALA A 9 19.42 10.90 -1.63
CA ALA A 9 19.23 11.08 -3.07
C ALA A 9 17.79 10.81 -3.51
N VAL A 10 17.08 9.87 -2.84
CA VAL A 10 15.64 9.66 -3.05
C VAL A 10 14.84 10.84 -2.52
N PHE A 11 15.29 11.55 -1.48
CA PHE A 11 14.66 12.81 -1.03
C PHE A 11 15.03 14.04 -1.88
N ASN A 12 15.92 13.89 -2.86
CA ASN A 12 16.19 14.95 -3.83
C ASN A 12 14.96 15.07 -4.76
N GLY A 13 14.36 16.26 -4.82
CA GLY A 13 13.09 16.48 -5.52
C GLY A 13 13.08 15.99 -6.97
N ILE A 14 14.22 16.07 -7.67
CA ILE A 14 14.33 15.57 -9.05
C ILE A 14 14.22 14.04 -9.10
N THR A 15 14.84 13.32 -8.17
CA THR A 15 14.74 11.85 -8.08
C THR A 15 13.31 11.41 -7.78
N LEU A 16 12.59 12.11 -6.91
CA LEU A 16 11.17 11.84 -6.65
C LEU A 16 10.31 12.04 -7.87
N LEU A 17 10.56 13.11 -8.65
CA LEU A 17 9.83 13.39 -9.88
C LEU A 17 10.06 12.29 -10.92
N ILE A 18 11.31 11.86 -11.12
CA ILE A 18 11.62 10.76 -12.04
C ILE A 18 10.99 9.45 -11.57
N MET A 19 11.04 9.15 -10.27
CA MET A 19 10.43 7.95 -9.71
C MET A 19 8.90 7.98 -9.83
N ALA A 20 8.26 9.13 -9.62
CA ALA A 20 6.83 9.31 -9.81
C ALA A 20 6.44 9.12 -11.28
N ASP A 21 7.21 9.65 -12.21
CA ASP A 21 6.97 9.49 -13.66
C ASP A 21 7.09 8.01 -14.06
N ILE A 22 8.18 7.34 -13.65
CA ILE A 22 8.36 5.90 -13.85
C ILE A 22 7.19 5.11 -13.27
N LEU A 23 6.70 5.45 -12.08
CA LEU A 23 5.54 4.79 -11.49
C LEU A 23 4.26 5.06 -12.28
N VAL A 24 3.98 6.28 -12.72
CA VAL A 24 2.78 6.60 -13.52
C VAL A 24 2.77 5.82 -14.84
N PHE A 25 3.93 5.60 -15.47
CA PHE A 25 4.03 4.81 -16.70
C PHE A 25 4.11 3.29 -16.44
N SER A 26 4.79 2.88 -15.38
CA SER A 26 5.01 1.45 -15.08
C SER A 26 3.81 0.83 -14.39
N VAL A 27 3.16 1.52 -13.45
CA VAL A 27 2.00 1.02 -12.70
C VAL A 27 0.92 0.44 -13.63
N PRO A 28 0.41 1.13 -14.67
CA PRO A 28 -0.62 0.57 -15.53
C PRO A 28 -0.13 -0.67 -16.30
N VAL A 29 1.08 -0.62 -16.86
CA VAL A 29 1.67 -1.73 -17.65
C VAL A 29 1.98 -2.94 -16.76
N PHE A 30 2.49 -2.71 -15.56
CA PHE A 30 2.77 -3.75 -14.58
C PHE A 30 1.49 -4.32 -13.99
N TYR A 31 0.45 -3.49 -13.82
CA TYR A 31 -0.85 -3.94 -13.33
C TYR A 31 -1.47 -4.94 -14.31
N GLU A 32 -1.49 -4.65 -15.61
CA GLU A 32 -2.01 -5.60 -16.61
C GLU A 32 -1.19 -6.90 -16.67
N LYS A 33 0.14 -6.80 -16.58
CA LYS A 33 1.02 -7.97 -16.72
C LYS A 33 1.05 -8.88 -15.49
N TYR A 34 0.88 -8.32 -14.29
CA TYR A 34 0.93 -9.07 -13.03
C TYR A 34 -0.43 -9.14 -12.32
N GLN A 35 -1.51 -8.78 -13.02
CA GLN A 35 -2.87 -8.69 -12.49
C GLN A 35 -3.31 -9.94 -11.72
N SER A 36 -3.06 -11.14 -12.23
CA SER A 36 -3.44 -12.39 -11.55
C SER A 36 -2.68 -12.62 -10.24
N GLN A 37 -1.41 -12.22 -10.18
CA GLN A 37 -0.58 -12.37 -8.98
C GLN A 37 -0.87 -11.27 -7.96
N ILE A 38 -1.09 -10.04 -8.43
CA ILE A 38 -1.51 -8.92 -7.60
C ILE A 38 -2.88 -9.20 -7.00
N ASP A 39 -3.86 -9.66 -7.78
CA ASP A 39 -5.19 -9.97 -7.28
C ASP A 39 -5.17 -11.11 -6.27
N HIS A 40 -4.37 -12.16 -6.52
CA HIS A 40 -4.19 -13.25 -5.55
C HIS A 40 -3.56 -12.75 -4.23
N TYR A 41 -2.51 -11.93 -4.31
CA TYR A 41 -1.82 -11.42 -3.13
C TYR A 41 -2.66 -10.39 -2.36
N VAL A 42 -3.34 -9.49 -3.07
CA VAL A 42 -4.28 -8.51 -2.51
C VAL A 42 -5.45 -9.24 -1.85
N GLY A 43 -5.94 -10.35 -2.42
CA GLY A 43 -6.95 -11.20 -1.80
C GLY A 43 -6.51 -11.72 -0.43
N ILE A 44 -5.31 -12.30 -0.36
CA ILE A 44 -4.74 -12.82 0.90
C ILE A 44 -4.57 -11.70 1.92
N VAL A 45 -4.02 -10.54 1.51
CA VAL A 45 -3.83 -9.39 2.41
C VAL A 45 -5.18 -8.84 2.88
N ARG A 46 -6.17 -8.72 2.00
CA ARG A 46 -7.53 -8.27 2.37
C ARG A 46 -8.19 -9.22 3.35
N ASP A 47 -8.03 -10.53 3.18
CA ASP A 47 -8.55 -11.51 4.14
C ASP A 47 -7.84 -11.41 5.50
N GLN A 48 -6.52 -11.24 5.53
CA GLN A 48 -5.78 -11.03 6.77
C GLN A 48 -6.16 -9.72 7.46
N VAL A 49 -6.31 -8.63 6.70
CA VAL A 49 -6.75 -7.34 7.22
C VAL A 49 -8.18 -7.44 7.74
N LYS A 50 -9.10 -8.09 7.01
CA LYS A 50 -10.49 -8.28 7.44
C LYS A 50 -10.57 -9.13 8.71
N ALA A 51 -9.80 -10.20 8.80
CA ALA A 51 -9.70 -11.02 10.00
C ALA A 51 -9.14 -10.22 11.18
N THR A 52 -8.15 -9.35 10.94
CA THR A 52 -7.54 -8.51 11.97
C THR A 52 -8.49 -7.39 12.41
N VAL A 53 -9.12 -6.70 11.48
CA VAL A 53 -10.14 -5.66 11.74
C VAL A 53 -11.33 -6.26 12.48
N SER A 54 -11.79 -7.45 12.10
CA SER A 54 -12.88 -8.15 12.80
C SER A 54 -12.47 -8.48 14.24
N LYS A 55 -11.28 -9.05 14.46
CA LYS A 55 -10.77 -9.32 15.81
C LYS A 55 -10.59 -8.04 16.63
N VAL A 56 -10.16 -6.95 16.00
CA VAL A 56 -10.03 -5.64 16.65
C VAL A 56 -11.40 -5.06 16.97
N GLN A 57 -12.39 -5.19 16.09
CA GLN A 57 -13.76 -4.73 16.30
C GLN A 57 -14.48 -5.55 17.39
N GLU A 58 -14.22 -6.86 17.47
CA GLU A 58 -14.72 -7.73 18.53
C GLU A 58 -14.05 -7.41 19.89
N LYS A 59 -12.79 -6.98 19.88
CA LYS A 59 -12.07 -6.54 21.09
C LYS A 59 -12.32 -5.07 21.46
N LEU A 60 -12.74 -4.22 20.52
CA LEU A 60 -13.15 -2.82 20.71
C LEU A 60 -14.61 -2.59 20.23
N PRO A 61 -15.61 -3.18 20.89
CA PRO A 61 -17.03 -3.00 20.53
C PRO A 61 -17.58 -1.58 20.80
N GLY A 62 -16.78 -0.66 21.35
CA GLY A 62 -17.23 0.66 21.83
C GLY A 62 -17.11 1.83 20.85
N ALA A 63 -16.27 1.76 19.80
CA ALA A 63 -16.00 2.93 18.93
C ALA A 63 -16.62 2.84 17.53
N ALA A 64 -16.90 1.63 17.02
CA ALA A 64 -17.42 1.43 15.66
C ALA A 64 -18.93 1.68 15.52
N LYS A 65 -19.68 1.84 16.63
CA LYS A 65 -21.12 2.18 16.60
C LYS A 65 -21.41 3.69 16.59
N ARG A 66 -20.41 4.57 16.67
CA ARG A 66 -20.62 6.04 16.67
C ARG A 66 -20.22 6.70 15.35
N LYS A 67 -20.75 6.26 14.20
CA LYS A 67 -20.96 7.08 13.00
C LYS A 67 -21.98 6.40 12.08
N ALA A 68 -23.20 6.31 12.59
CA ALA A 68 -24.40 6.09 11.78
C ALA A 68 -25.58 6.80 12.46
N GLU A 69 -25.40 8.11 12.70
CA GLU A 69 -26.47 9.10 12.85
C GLU A 69 -26.02 10.37 12.11
#